data_AF-A0A3M1ALH7-F1
#
_entry.id   AF-A0A3M1ALH7-F1
#
_cell.length_a   1.000
_cell.length_b   1.000
_cell.length_c   1.000
_cell.angle_alpha   90.00
_cell.angle_beta   90.00
_cell.angle_gamma   90.00
#
_symmetry.space_group_name_H-M   'P 1'
#
loop_
_entity.id
_entity.type
_entity.pdbx_description
1 polymer ?
#
loop_
_entity_poly.entity_id
_entity_poly.type
_entity_poly.pdbx_seq_one_letter_code
_entity_poly.pdbx_strand_id
1 'polypeptide(L)'
;MNSGKRPEHDREESFLDRVEEKLHIPELEDVRTGRRVPHWLRRIIFAVLLVIFLPVLAFQVPWVQSKAAKHLAAYLSKELNTTVSVQKVWLGIFTSVNLEDLYIEDQLGDTLIYTHKLDVSHQGLHTLLSRKLRINSLQLTGAEVNLSRPEGSENFNIQFLLDYLARPQDNEDDEAPRPFTIDLKHLYLDNVRFRKPDAEMGKFLDVSVSR
;
A
#
# COMPACT_ATOMS: atom_id res chain seq x y z
N MET A 1 10.12 -59.86 -70.55
CA MET A 1 9.65 -58.54 -70.09
C MET A 1 8.29 -58.25 -70.72
N ASN A 2 7.25 -58.00 -69.92
CA ASN A 2 6.32 -56.93 -70.23
C ASN A 2 5.74 -56.40 -68.91
N SER A 3 6.19 -55.20 -68.56
CA SER A 3 5.76 -54.47 -67.36
C SER A 3 4.34 -53.98 -67.61
N GLY A 4 3.36 -54.65 -66.99
CA GLY A 4 2.00 -54.15 -66.94
C GLY A 4 2.02 -52.83 -66.17
N LYS A 5 1.98 -51.71 -66.89
CA LYS A 5 1.69 -50.39 -66.34
C LYS A 5 0.32 -50.47 -65.67
N ARG A 6 0.33 -50.70 -64.36
CA ARG A 6 -0.86 -50.61 -63.50
C ARG A 6 -1.29 -49.14 -63.51
N PRO A 7 -2.54 -48.81 -63.91
CA PRO A 7 -2.95 -47.43 -64.12
C PRO A 7 -2.69 -46.61 -62.85
N GLU A 8 -1.95 -45.51 -63.02
CA GLU A 8 -1.59 -44.59 -61.94
C GLU A 8 -2.83 -43.84 -61.43
N HIS A 9 -3.84 -43.71 -62.30
CA HIS A 9 -5.12 -43.05 -62.05
C HIS A 9 -5.92 -43.67 -60.89
N ASP A 10 -6.02 -45.00 -60.83
CA ASP A 10 -6.77 -45.69 -59.76
C ASP A 10 -6.13 -45.54 -58.38
N ARG A 11 -4.82 -45.31 -58.34
CA ARG A 11 -4.10 -45.08 -57.07
C ARG A 11 -4.35 -43.68 -56.55
N GLU A 12 -4.37 -42.68 -57.43
CA GLU A 12 -4.68 -41.30 -57.07
C GLU A 12 -6.13 -41.18 -56.57
N GLU A 13 -7.10 -41.79 -57.24
CA GLU A 13 -8.49 -41.78 -56.74
C GLU A 13 -8.64 -42.47 -55.38
N SER A 14 -7.97 -43.62 -55.15
CA SER A 14 -7.99 -44.29 -53.84
C SER A 14 -7.26 -43.51 -52.73
N PHE A 15 -6.37 -42.60 -53.11
CA PHE A 15 -5.68 -41.70 -52.20
C PHE A 15 -6.55 -40.48 -51.92
N LEU A 16 -7.21 -39.93 -52.93
CA LEU A 16 -8.15 -38.82 -52.81
C LEU A 16 -9.38 -39.23 -51.98
N ASP A 17 -9.96 -40.41 -52.20
CA ASP A 17 -11.07 -40.95 -51.39
C ASP A 17 -10.65 -41.10 -49.92
N ARG A 18 -9.43 -41.61 -49.66
CA ARG A 18 -8.91 -41.74 -48.29
C ARG A 18 -8.58 -40.41 -47.65
N VAL A 19 -8.14 -39.45 -48.46
CA VAL A 19 -7.86 -38.08 -48.04
C VAL A 19 -9.19 -37.39 -47.74
N GLU A 20 -10.24 -37.56 -48.54
CA GLU A 20 -11.59 -36.99 -48.38
C GLU A 20 -12.38 -37.66 -47.24
N GLU A 21 -12.18 -38.95 -47.00
CA GLU A 21 -12.68 -39.67 -45.81
C GLU A 21 -11.95 -39.21 -44.53
N LYS A 22 -10.65 -38.89 -44.61
CA LYS A 22 -9.88 -38.29 -43.50
C LYS A 22 -10.02 -36.76 -43.39
N LEU A 23 -10.43 -36.10 -44.47
CA LEU A 23 -10.82 -34.69 -44.57
C LEU A 23 -12.33 -34.51 -44.49
N HIS A 24 -13.06 -35.50 -43.96
CA HIS A 24 -14.21 -35.21 -43.12
C HIS A 24 -13.72 -34.39 -41.92
N ILE A 25 -13.37 -33.14 -42.19
CA ILE A 25 -13.36 -32.07 -41.23
C ILE A 25 -14.80 -32.09 -40.74
N PRO A 26 -15.06 -32.48 -39.47
CA PRO A 26 -16.40 -32.34 -38.93
C PRO A 26 -16.79 -30.90 -39.24
N GLU A 27 -17.82 -30.75 -40.08
CA GLU A 27 -18.44 -29.47 -40.38
C GLU A 27 -18.48 -28.75 -39.05
N LEU A 28 -17.78 -27.61 -38.95
CA LEU A 28 -17.52 -26.94 -37.68
C LEU A 28 -18.88 -26.64 -37.07
N GLU A 29 -19.39 -27.60 -36.30
CA GLU A 29 -20.62 -27.52 -35.56
C GLU A 29 -20.38 -26.32 -34.69
N ASP A 30 -21.07 -25.24 -35.04
CA ASP A 30 -20.97 -23.92 -34.47
C ASP A 30 -20.60 -24.11 -33.01
N VAL A 31 -19.36 -23.77 -32.65
CA VAL A 31 -18.91 -23.70 -31.26
C VAL A 31 -19.62 -22.48 -30.69
N ARG A 32 -20.94 -22.65 -30.55
CA ARG A 32 -21.88 -21.87 -29.80
C ARG A 32 -21.40 -22.05 -28.38
N THR A 33 -20.37 -21.28 -28.04
CA THR A 33 -19.98 -20.92 -26.69
C THR A 33 -21.08 -20.05 -26.06
N GLY A 34 -22.35 -20.39 -26.30
CA GLY A 34 -23.48 -20.04 -25.46
C GLY A 34 -23.48 -20.92 -24.22
N ARG A 35 -22.38 -20.95 -23.45
CA ARG A 35 -22.45 -21.39 -22.06
C ARG A 35 -23.32 -20.36 -21.36
N ARG A 36 -24.63 -20.64 -21.32
CA ARG A 36 -25.60 -19.91 -20.51
C ARG A 36 -25.10 -19.99 -19.08
N VAL A 37 -24.46 -18.92 -18.61
CA VAL A 37 -23.98 -18.83 -17.22
C VAL A 37 -25.21 -19.09 -16.36
N PRO A 38 -25.23 -20.19 -15.59
CA PRO A 38 -26.43 -20.53 -14.87
C PRO A 38 -26.72 -19.42 -13.86
N HIS A 39 -27.99 -19.07 -13.70
CA HIS A 39 -28.36 -17.87 -12.93
C HIS A 39 -27.84 -17.88 -11.49
N TRP A 40 -27.60 -19.06 -10.91
CA TRP A 40 -26.96 -19.22 -9.60
C TRP A 40 -25.48 -18.77 -9.61
N LEU A 41 -24.72 -19.09 -10.66
CA LEU A 41 -23.32 -18.66 -10.79
C LEU A 41 -23.22 -17.15 -10.98
N ARG A 42 -24.15 -16.54 -11.76
CA ARG A 42 -24.27 -15.08 -11.86
C ARG A 42 -24.57 -14.43 -10.50
N ARG A 43 -25.44 -15.02 -9.68
CA ARG A 43 -25.76 -14.54 -8.33
C ARG A 43 -24.56 -14.64 -7.38
N ILE A 44 -23.79 -15.73 -7.45
CA ILE A 44 -22.57 -15.90 -6.66
C ILE A 44 -21.53 -14.86 -7.05
N ILE A 45 -21.27 -14.68 -8.35
CA ILE A 45 -20.33 -13.65 -8.84
C ILE A 45 -20.77 -12.26 -8.39
N PHE A 46 -22.07 -11.95 -8.49
CA PHE A 46 -22.61 -10.68 -8.01
C PHE A 46 -22.46 -10.51 -6.49
N ALA A 47 -22.73 -11.55 -5.70
CA ALA A 47 -22.56 -11.52 -4.25
C ALA A 47 -21.08 -11.33 -3.85
N VAL A 48 -20.16 -12.02 -4.52
CA VAL A 48 -18.71 -11.86 -4.30
C VAL A 48 -18.25 -10.46 -4.65
N LEU A 49 -18.67 -9.93 -5.80
CA LEU A 49 -18.39 -8.54 -6.18
C LEU A 49 -18.93 -7.56 -5.15
N LEU A 50 -20.15 -7.78 -4.67
CA LEU A 50 -20.80 -6.92 -3.68
C LEU A 50 -20.05 -6.95 -2.33
N VAL A 51 -19.59 -8.12 -1.88
CA VAL A 51 -18.80 -8.26 -0.65
C VAL A 51 -17.43 -7.58 -0.76
N ILE A 52 -16.81 -7.56 -1.94
CA ILE A 52 -15.54 -6.87 -2.16
C ILE A 52 -15.74 -5.36 -2.31
N PHE A 53 -16.84 -4.93 -2.93
CA PHE A 53 -17.11 -3.52 -3.23
C PHE A 53 -17.67 -2.75 -2.04
N LEU A 54 -18.45 -3.41 -1.16
CA LEU A 54 -19.04 -2.80 0.03
C LEU A 54 -18.01 -2.16 0.99
N PRO A 55 -16.90 -2.84 1.33
CA PRO A 55 -15.86 -2.26 2.17
C PRO A 55 -15.22 -1.02 1.55
N VAL A 56 -15.00 -1.02 0.24
CA VAL A 56 -14.42 0.13 -0.49
C VAL A 56 -15.37 1.33 -0.42
N LEU A 57 -16.67 1.11 -0.66
CA LEU A 57 -17.71 2.14 -0.49
C LEU A 57 -17.82 2.61 0.96
N ALA A 58 -17.76 1.70 1.93
CA ALA A 58 -17.83 2.03 3.34
C ALA A 58 -16.64 2.89 3.78
N PHE A 59 -15.44 2.61 3.26
CA PHE A 59 -14.24 3.41 3.54
C PHE A 59 -14.30 4.82 2.92
N GLN A 60 -15.16 5.04 1.92
CA GLN A 60 -15.41 6.36 1.37
C GLN A 60 -16.33 7.22 2.25
N VAL A 61 -17.03 6.62 3.22
CA VAL A 61 -17.90 7.34 4.15
C VAL A 61 -17.05 8.11 5.18
N PRO A 62 -17.21 9.45 5.33
CA PRO A 62 -16.41 10.26 6.26
C PRO A 62 -16.45 9.76 7.72
N TRP A 63 -17.60 9.21 8.13
CA TRP A 63 -17.76 8.64 9.47
C TRP A 63 -16.84 7.42 9.70
N VAL A 64 -16.69 6.55 8.71
CA VAL A 64 -15.80 5.38 8.79
C VAL A 64 -14.34 5.82 8.84
N GLN A 65 -13.98 6.82 8.02
CA GLN A 65 -12.63 7.40 8.01
C GLN A 65 -12.25 8.01 9.36
N SER A 66 -13.14 8.80 9.97
CA SER A 66 -12.88 9.38 11.29
C SER A 66 -12.83 8.31 12.39
N LYS A 67 -13.65 7.26 12.31
CA LYS A 67 -13.62 6.15 13.26
C LYS A 67 -12.31 5.35 13.17
N ALA A 68 -11.85 5.09 11.94
CA ALA A 68 -10.55 4.45 11.70
C ALA A 68 -9.40 5.32 12.23
N ALA A 69 -9.45 6.63 11.99
CA ALA A 69 -8.47 7.59 12.50
C ALA A 69 -8.39 7.58 14.03
N LYS A 70 -9.54 7.66 14.71
CA LYS A 70 -9.60 7.59 16.17
C LYS A 70 -9.08 6.28 16.72
N HIS A 71 -9.37 5.16 16.04
CA HIS A 71 -8.87 3.85 16.45
C HIS A 71 -7.35 3.74 16.31
N LEU A 72 -6.80 4.20 15.17
CA LEU A 72 -5.36 4.27 14.95
C LEU A 72 -4.68 5.19 15.98
N ALA A 73 -5.24 6.36 16.21
CA ALA A 73 -4.74 7.32 17.19
C ALA A 73 -4.77 6.74 18.62
N ALA A 74 -5.86 6.09 19.02
CA ALA A 74 -5.96 5.44 20.33
C ALA A 74 -4.95 4.27 20.49
N TYR A 75 -4.74 3.49 19.42
CA TYR A 75 -3.74 2.42 19.41
C TYR A 75 -2.33 2.98 19.59
N LEU A 76 -1.94 3.97 18.78
CA LEU A 76 -0.63 4.62 18.87
C LEU A 76 -0.43 5.35 20.19
N SER A 77 -1.46 6.03 20.69
CA SER A 77 -1.43 6.71 21.99
C SER A 77 -1.14 5.74 23.12
N LYS A 78 -1.76 4.56 23.10
CA LYS A 78 -1.52 3.50 24.08
C LYS A 78 -0.10 2.92 23.98
N GLU A 79 0.38 2.66 22.77
CA GLU A 79 1.71 2.05 22.59
C GLU A 79 2.86 3.02 22.88
N LEU A 80 2.69 4.28 22.49
CA LEU A 80 3.68 5.32 22.72
C LEU A 80 3.60 5.92 24.13
N ASN A 81 2.55 5.59 24.90
CA ASN A 81 2.23 6.19 26.20
C ASN A 81 2.22 7.72 26.15
N THR A 82 1.68 8.28 25.07
CA THR A 82 1.55 9.74 24.85
C THR A 82 0.22 10.05 24.17
N THR A 83 -0.19 11.32 24.16
CA THR A 83 -1.38 11.74 23.41
C THR A 83 -1.08 11.72 21.92
N VAL A 84 -1.83 10.89 21.19
CA VAL A 84 -1.85 10.90 19.73
C VAL A 84 -3.28 11.15 19.29
N SER A 85 -3.48 12.12 18.40
CA SER A 85 -4.77 12.39 17.80
C SER A 85 -4.65 12.54 16.29
N VAL A 86 -5.65 12.03 15.58
CA VAL A 86 -5.79 12.13 14.12
C VAL A 86 -7.26 12.37 13.84
N GLN A 87 -7.58 13.43 13.11
CA GLN A 87 -8.99 13.76 12.85
C GLN A 87 -9.58 12.85 11.78
N LYS A 88 -8.87 12.68 10.66
CA LYS A 88 -9.28 11.81 9.55
C LYS A 88 -8.08 11.08 8.95
N VAL A 89 -8.37 9.88 8.45
CA VAL A 89 -7.46 9.04 7.68
C VAL A 89 -8.14 8.75 6.36
N TRP A 90 -7.46 9.07 5.27
CA TRP A 90 -7.85 8.63 3.94
C TRP A 90 -6.78 7.69 3.38
N LEU A 91 -7.20 6.50 2.97
CA LEU A 91 -6.36 5.55 2.27
C LEU A 91 -6.70 5.65 0.79
N GLY A 92 -5.76 6.13 -0.01
CA GLY A 92 -5.83 5.97 -1.45
C GLY A 92 -5.79 4.48 -1.77
N ILE A 93 -6.67 4.04 -2.67
CA ILE A 93 -7.07 2.63 -2.86
C ILE A 93 -5.87 1.66 -3.04
N PHE A 94 -4.68 2.15 -3.45
CA PHE A 94 -3.50 1.28 -3.60
C PHE A 94 -2.13 1.87 -3.21
N THR A 95 -1.96 3.20 -3.08
CA THR A 95 -0.60 3.79 -3.08
C THR A 95 -0.40 5.03 -2.21
N SER A 96 -1.41 5.48 -1.47
CA SER A 96 -1.31 6.71 -0.65
C SER A 96 -2.04 6.60 0.67
N VAL A 97 -1.48 7.24 1.69
CA VAL A 97 -2.08 7.44 3.00
C VAL A 97 -2.06 8.94 3.27
N ASN A 98 -3.22 9.48 3.60
CA ASN A 98 -3.39 10.90 3.85
C ASN A 98 -4.00 11.05 5.25
N LEU A 99 -3.32 11.82 6.09
CA LEU A 99 -3.72 12.11 7.46
C LEU A 99 -4.08 13.59 7.55
N GLU A 100 -5.23 13.89 8.13
CA GLU A 100 -5.70 15.26 8.41
C GLU A 100 -5.67 15.49 9.91
N ASP A 101 -5.06 16.62 10.30
CA ASP A 101 -4.81 17.04 11.68
C ASP A 101 -4.19 15.91 12.54
N LEU A 102 -2.96 15.53 12.20
CA LEU A 102 -2.15 14.64 13.03
C LEU A 102 -1.46 15.47 14.12
N TYR A 103 -1.62 15.04 15.36
CA TYR A 103 -1.02 15.66 16.54
C TYR A 103 -0.45 14.57 17.46
N ILE A 104 0.82 14.76 17.85
CA ILE A 104 1.56 13.86 18.74
C ILE A 104 2.21 14.73 19.82
N GLU A 105 1.93 14.39 21.07
CA GLU A 105 2.60 14.97 22.24
C GLU A 105 3.92 14.26 22.55
N ASP A 106 4.86 14.98 23.13
CA ASP A 106 5.97 14.36 23.82
C ASP A 106 5.57 13.86 25.21
N GLN A 107 6.49 13.18 25.89
CA GLN A 107 6.25 12.64 27.23
C GLN A 107 6.13 13.71 28.33
N LEU A 108 6.42 14.98 28.01
CA LEU A 108 6.32 16.11 28.93
C LEU A 108 5.02 16.89 28.73
N GLY A 109 4.19 16.51 27.76
CA GLY A 109 2.91 17.14 27.45
C GLY A 109 3.01 18.34 26.50
N ASP A 110 4.17 18.56 25.89
CA ASP A 110 4.36 19.56 24.85
C ASP A 110 4.13 18.94 23.46
N THR A 111 3.85 19.79 22.46
CA THR A 111 3.65 19.33 21.07
C THR A 111 4.97 18.84 20.47
N LEU A 112 5.06 17.55 20.14
CA LEU A 112 6.21 16.97 19.42
C LEU A 112 6.05 17.19 17.91
N ILE A 113 4.93 16.74 17.35
CA ILE A 113 4.61 16.85 15.92
C ILE A 113 3.14 17.25 15.78
N TYR A 114 2.90 18.32 15.04
CA TYR A 114 1.59 18.68 14.52
C TYR A 114 1.67 18.80 12.99
N THR A 115 0.65 18.39 12.28
CA THR A 115 0.51 18.67 10.85
C THR A 115 -0.95 18.72 10.45
N HIS A 116 -1.34 19.78 9.75
CA HIS A 116 -2.69 19.90 9.23
C HIS A 116 -2.96 18.85 8.15
N LYS A 117 -1.99 18.60 7.27
CA LYS A 117 -2.09 17.56 6.25
C LYS A 117 -0.76 16.84 6.05
N LEU A 118 -0.81 15.51 6.11
CA LEU A 118 0.32 14.62 5.80
C LEU A 118 -0.11 13.64 4.73
N ASP A 119 0.47 13.76 3.53
CA ASP A 119 0.23 12.83 2.43
C ASP A 119 1.50 12.01 2.17
N VAL A 120 1.38 10.69 2.28
CA VAL A 120 2.48 9.73 2.10
C VAL A 120 2.14 8.79 0.95
N SER A 121 2.87 8.90 -0.16
CA SER A 121 2.77 7.96 -1.28
C SER A 121 3.89 6.94 -1.25
N HIS A 122 3.57 5.68 -1.49
CA HIS A 122 4.51 4.56 -1.45
C HIS A 122 4.21 3.57 -2.59
N GLN A 123 5.18 2.74 -2.99
CA GLN A 123 5.03 1.78 -4.11
C GLN A 123 4.28 0.49 -3.73
N GLY A 124 3.61 0.48 -2.58
CA GLY A 124 2.89 -0.66 -2.00
C GLY A 124 3.52 -1.12 -0.67
N LEU A 125 2.68 -1.48 0.31
CA LEU A 125 3.08 -1.85 1.66
C LEU A 125 3.95 -3.13 1.72
N HIS A 126 4.09 -3.86 0.61
CA HIS A 126 4.91 -5.07 0.51
C HIS A 126 6.39 -4.83 0.86
N THR A 127 6.90 -3.61 0.71
CA THR A 127 8.30 -3.29 1.05
C THR A 127 8.54 -3.23 2.55
N LEU A 128 7.50 -3.02 3.37
CA LEU A 128 7.59 -3.08 4.84
C LEU A 128 8.05 -4.46 5.31
N LEU A 129 7.60 -5.53 4.64
CA LEU A 129 8.02 -6.91 4.93
C LEU A 129 9.52 -7.14 4.64
N SER A 130 10.14 -6.30 3.79
CA SER A 130 11.58 -6.36 3.51
C SER A 130 12.39 -5.39 4.37
N ARG A 131 11.82 -4.85 5.47
CA ARG A 131 12.43 -3.82 6.34
C ARG A 131 12.94 -2.57 5.57
N LYS A 132 12.34 -2.28 4.40
CA LYS A 132 12.67 -1.12 3.56
C LYS A 132 11.41 -0.30 3.33
N LEU A 133 11.38 0.91 3.87
CA LEU A 133 10.28 1.84 3.63
C LEU A 133 10.64 2.72 2.42
N ARG A 134 10.10 2.37 1.24
CA ARG A 134 10.23 3.16 0.01
C ARG A 134 9.07 4.13 -0.10
N ILE A 135 9.34 5.41 0.20
CA ILE A 135 8.40 6.51 0.10
C ILE A 135 8.66 7.24 -1.21
N ASN A 136 7.67 7.26 -2.09
CA ASN A 136 7.76 8.00 -3.34
C ASN A 136 7.65 9.51 -3.09
N SER A 137 6.65 9.92 -2.32
CA SER A 137 6.46 11.32 -1.97
C SER A 137 5.94 11.46 -0.56
N LEU A 138 6.51 12.41 0.17
CA LEU A 138 6.01 12.86 1.45
C LEU A 138 5.66 14.34 1.32
N GLN A 139 4.40 14.68 1.57
CA GLN A 139 3.92 16.06 1.57
C GLN A 139 3.43 16.42 2.97
N LEU A 140 3.99 17.51 3.50
CA LEU A 140 3.62 18.10 4.78
C LEU A 140 3.05 19.49 4.52
N THR A 141 1.86 19.77 5.04
CA THR A 141 1.19 21.08 4.94
C THR A 141 0.81 21.57 6.32
N GLY A 142 1.25 22.78 6.68
CA GLY A 142 0.96 23.36 7.99
C GLY A 142 1.56 22.51 9.13
N ALA A 143 2.80 22.05 8.96
CA ALA A 143 3.44 21.16 9.92
C ALA A 143 4.32 21.93 10.92
N GLU A 144 4.26 21.53 12.17
CA GLU A 144 5.10 22.02 13.25
C GLU A 144 5.77 20.83 13.94
N VAL A 145 7.11 20.82 13.94
CA VAL A 145 7.90 19.76 14.57
C VAL A 145 8.82 20.38 15.60
N ASN A 146 8.69 19.97 16.85
CA ASN A 146 9.49 20.48 17.96
C ASN A 146 10.36 19.36 18.53
N LEU A 147 11.63 19.37 18.17
CA LEU A 147 12.64 18.47 18.72
C LEU A 147 13.37 19.15 19.88
N SER A 148 12.77 19.12 21.07
CA SER A 148 13.38 19.70 22.26
C SER A 148 14.31 18.70 22.94
N ARG A 149 15.40 19.21 23.51
CA ARG A 149 16.19 18.50 24.52
C ARG A 149 16.02 19.23 25.85
N PRO A 150 15.32 18.64 26.84
CA PRO A 150 15.19 19.21 28.18
C PRO A 150 16.56 19.34 28.86
N GLU A 151 16.68 20.30 29.77
CA GLU A 151 17.87 20.48 30.59
C GLU A 151 18.04 19.29 31.55
N GLY A 152 19.22 18.66 31.55
CA GLY A 152 19.52 17.46 32.32
C GLY A 152 19.13 16.15 31.61
N SER A 153 18.84 16.19 30.31
CA SER A 153 18.52 15.01 29.49
C SER A 153 19.52 14.83 28.36
N GLU A 154 20.12 13.64 28.26
CA GLU A 154 20.98 13.29 27.14
C GLU A 154 20.19 13.11 25.82
N ASN A 155 18.88 12.80 25.94
CA ASN A 155 18.03 12.42 24.84
C ASN A 155 17.06 13.54 24.43
N PHE A 156 16.73 13.57 23.14
CA PHE A 156 15.66 14.41 22.59
C PHE A 156 14.28 13.83 22.94
N ASN A 157 13.27 14.70 22.99
CA ASN A 157 11.89 14.32 23.25
C ASN A 157 11.31 13.32 22.22
N ILE A 158 11.91 13.12 21.04
CA ILE A 158 11.50 12.12 20.03
C ILE A 158 11.99 10.69 20.31
N GLN A 159 12.90 10.49 21.28
CA GLN A 159 13.57 9.19 21.47
C GLN A 159 12.58 8.04 21.66
N PHE A 160 11.51 8.25 22.42
CA PHE A 160 10.48 7.22 22.65
C PHE A 160 9.82 6.72 21.35
N LEU A 161 9.64 7.61 20.38
CA LEU A 161 9.05 7.28 19.09
C LEU A 161 10.04 6.49 18.23
N LEU A 162 11.31 6.89 18.23
CA LEU A 162 12.37 6.15 17.54
C LEU A 162 12.53 4.74 18.12
N ASP A 163 12.49 4.61 19.44
CA ASP A 163 12.58 3.33 20.14
C ASP A 163 11.41 2.42 19.76
N TYR A 164 10.19 2.95 19.71
CA TYR A 164 9.00 2.20 19.27
C TYR A 164 9.13 1.72 17.83
N LEU A 165 9.62 2.57 16.92
CA LEU A 165 9.81 2.21 15.51
C LEU A 165 10.96 1.22 15.29
N ALA A 166 11.97 1.21 16.18
CA ALA A 166 13.11 0.31 16.11
C ALA A 166 12.86 -1.05 16.78
N ARG A 167 11.78 -1.20 17.58
CA ARG A 167 11.46 -2.48 18.21
C ARG A 167 11.22 -3.57 17.14
N PRO A 168 11.92 -4.71 17.22
CA PRO A 168 11.62 -5.84 16.36
C PRO A 168 10.19 -6.31 16.64
N GLN A 169 9.34 -6.37 15.60
CA GLN A 169 8.06 -7.08 15.71
C GLN A 169 8.37 -8.58 15.87
N ASP A 170 7.69 -9.24 16.80
CA ASP A 170 7.91 -10.61 17.33
C ASP A 170 7.90 -11.78 16.32
N ASN A 171 8.09 -11.53 15.03
CA ASN A 171 8.26 -12.56 14.02
C ASN A 171 9.50 -12.24 13.19
N GLU A 172 10.67 -12.67 13.65
CA GLU A 172 11.76 -13.16 12.81
C GLU A 172 12.92 -13.62 13.70
N ASP A 173 13.27 -14.88 13.51
CA ASP A 173 14.33 -15.63 14.19
C ASP A 173 15.66 -14.88 14.31
N ASP A 174 16.40 -15.24 15.35
CA ASP A 174 17.82 -15.05 15.67
C ASP A 174 18.78 -14.66 14.51
N GLU A 175 18.60 -13.49 13.91
CA GLU A 175 19.60 -12.86 13.06
C GLU A 175 19.79 -11.39 13.42
N ALA A 176 21.06 -10.96 13.44
CA ALA A 176 21.51 -9.64 13.85
C ALA A 176 20.63 -8.49 13.31
N PRO A 177 20.40 -7.42 14.10
CA PRO A 177 19.50 -6.33 13.73
C PRO A 177 19.90 -5.72 12.38
N ARG A 178 19.12 -6.03 11.34
CA ARG A 178 19.31 -5.44 10.01
C ARG A 178 18.80 -3.99 10.06
N PRO A 179 19.56 -3.00 9.57
CA PRO A 179 19.19 -1.59 9.67
C PRO A 179 17.92 -1.28 8.88
N PHE A 180 16.95 -0.64 9.52
CA PHE A 180 15.75 -0.11 8.86
C PHE A 180 16.17 1.04 7.93
N THR A 181 15.92 0.89 6.63
CA THR A 181 16.30 1.90 5.63
C THR A 181 15.06 2.64 5.11
N ILE A 182 15.09 3.97 5.20
CA ILE A 182 14.07 4.87 4.64
C ILE A 182 14.62 5.47 3.34
N ASP A 183 13.92 5.25 2.24
CA ASP A 183 14.25 5.77 0.91
C ASP A 183 13.13 6.72 0.46
N LEU A 184 13.40 8.02 0.43
CA LEU A 184 12.44 9.08 0.09
C LEU A 184 12.84 9.76 -1.22
N LYS A 185 11.98 9.70 -2.24
CA LYS A 185 12.29 10.32 -3.55
C LYS A 185 11.93 11.80 -3.63
N HIS A 186 10.76 12.19 -3.11
CA HIS A 186 10.26 13.55 -3.19
C HIS A 186 9.73 14.03 -1.83
N LEU A 187 10.18 15.20 -1.40
CA LEU A 187 9.69 15.89 -0.20
C LEU A 187 9.05 17.21 -0.60
N TYR A 188 7.77 17.38 -0.27
CA TYR A 188 7.03 18.62 -0.48
C TYR A 188 6.70 19.24 0.88
N LEU A 189 7.17 20.46 1.11
CA LEU A 189 6.94 21.20 2.33
C LEU A 189 6.14 22.45 2.00
N ASP A 190 5.03 22.63 2.70
CA ASP A 190 4.17 23.80 2.58
C ASP A 190 3.83 24.30 4.00
N ASN A 191 4.24 25.53 4.31
CA ASN A 191 4.09 26.14 5.62
C ASN A 191 4.55 25.20 6.77
N VAL A 192 5.82 24.80 6.72
CA VAL A 192 6.42 23.88 7.70
C VAL A 192 7.39 24.62 8.59
N ARG A 193 7.25 24.47 9.92
CA ARG A 193 8.16 25.00 10.93
C ARG A 193 8.82 23.86 11.69
N PHE A 194 10.13 23.94 11.82
CA PHE A 194 10.94 23.00 12.57
C PHE A 194 11.68 23.76 13.66
N ARG A 195 11.44 23.39 14.92
CA ARG A 195 12.12 23.95 16.08
C ARG A 195 12.95 22.88 16.75
N LYS A 196 14.20 23.20 17.08
CA LYS A 196 15.09 22.35 17.86
C LYS A 196 15.78 23.19 18.94
N PRO A 197 15.07 23.48 20.05
CA PRO A 197 15.68 24.06 21.23
C PRO A 197 16.47 22.97 21.98
N ASP A 198 17.75 23.23 22.18
CA ASP A 198 18.66 22.38 22.94
C ASP A 198 19.04 23.16 24.20
N ALA A 199 18.27 22.94 25.28
CA ALA A 199 18.48 23.64 26.55
C ALA A 199 19.80 23.21 27.20
N GLU A 200 20.19 21.94 27.02
CA GLU A 200 21.45 21.36 27.50
C GLU A 200 22.69 22.08 26.94
N MET A 201 22.71 22.34 25.62
CA MET A 201 23.83 23.02 24.96
C MET A 201 23.62 24.53 24.74
N GLY A 202 22.49 25.08 25.17
CA GLY A 202 22.10 26.48 24.91
C GLY A 202 21.98 26.81 23.42
N LYS A 203 21.65 25.83 22.56
CA LYS A 203 21.56 26.00 21.11
C LYS A 203 20.09 26.06 20.68
N PHE A 204 19.78 26.93 19.74
CA PHE A 204 18.43 27.07 19.21
C PHE A 204 18.47 27.05 17.69
N LEU A 205 17.65 26.21 17.09
CA LEU A 205 17.42 26.17 15.65
C LEU A 205 15.93 26.32 15.40
N ASP A 206 15.54 27.31 14.60
CA ASP A 206 14.18 27.52 14.13
C ASP A 206 14.26 27.72 12.61
N VAL A 207 13.69 26.79 11.87
CA VAL A 207 13.68 26.80 10.40
C VAL A 207 12.24 26.74 9.96
N SER A 208 11.82 27.70 9.15
CA SER A 208 10.50 27.72 8.55
C SER A 208 10.60 27.74 7.02
N VAL A 209 9.70 26.98 6.39
CA VAL A 209 9.49 26.97 4.95
C VAL A 209 8.07 27.45 4.72
N SER A 210 7.94 28.69 4.28
CA SER A 210 6.66 29.31 3.89
C SER A 210 6.52 29.21 2.37
N ARG A 211 5.38 28.70 1.88
CA ARG A 211 5.04 28.69 0.46
C ARG A 211 3.76 29.50 0.22
#